data_AF-A0A7X5IVX1-F1
#
_entry.id   AF-A0A7X5IVX1-F1
#
_cell.length_a   1.000
_cell.length_b   1.000
_cell.length_c   1.000
_cell.angle_alpha   90.00
_cell.angle_beta   90.00
_cell.angle_gamma   90.00
#
_symmetry.space_group_name_H-M   'P 1'
#
loop_
_entity.id
_entity.type
_entity.pdbx_description
1 polymer ?
#
loop_
_entity_poly.entity_id
_entity_poly.type
_entity_poly.pdbx_seq_one_letter_code
_entity_poly.pdbx_strand_id
1 'polypeptide(L)' 'VFFLIRYCSEAATIDTEHFRIIFREQIYNITFIDNVKYQNKTIKLRAALEKR' A
#
# COMPACT_ATOMS: atom_id res chain seq x y z
N VAL A 1 3.87 1.53 9.41
CA VAL A 1 4.87 1.81 8.36
C VAL A 1 4.18 2.47 7.19
N PHE A 2 4.87 3.35 6.47
CA PHE A 2 4.35 3.96 5.24
C PHE A 2 5.18 3.49 4.05
N PHE A 3 4.51 3.10 2.97
CA PHE A 3 5.10 2.77 1.68
C PHE A 3 4.61 3.77 0.63
N LEU A 4 5.53 4.25 -0.20
CA LEU A 4 5.23 5.15 -1.31
C LEU A 4 5.59 4.41 -2.59
N ILE A 5 4.59 4.19 -3.44
CA ILE A 5 4.76 3.52 -4.74
C ILE A 5 4.34 4.46 -5.86
N ARG A 6 4.89 4.25 -7.06
CA ARG A 6 4.42 4.94 -8.27
C ARG A 6 3.00 4.47 -8.57
N TYR A 7 2.17 5.41 -9.01
CA TYR A 7 0.84 5.10 -9.48
C TYR A 7 0.89 4.35 -10.82
N CYS A 8 0.07 3.31 -10.95
CA CYS A 8 -0.34 2.69 -12.21
C CYS A 8 -1.78 2.19 -12.07
N SER A 9 -2.43 1.85 -13.18
CA SER A 9 -3.82 1.36 -13.20
C SER A 9 -4.05 0.18 -12.25
N GLU A 10 -3.11 -0.74 -12.19
CA GLU A 10 -3.15 -1.95 -11.37
C GLU A 10 -2.94 -1.62 -9.89
N ALA A 11 -2.12 -0.63 -9.57
CA ALA A 11 -1.96 -0.17 -8.20
C ALA A 11 -3.20 0.59 -7.69
N ALA A 12 -4.03 1.12 -8.60
CA ALA A 12 -5.28 1.80 -8.24
C ALA A 12 -6.36 0.83 -7.74
N THR A 13 -6.24 -0.47 -8.02
CA THR A 13 -7.19 -1.49 -7.56
C THR A 13 -6.79 -2.11 -6.22
N ILE A 14 -5.69 -1.65 -5.61
CA ILE A 14 -5.26 -2.13 -4.30
C ILE A 14 -6.29 -1.68 -3.26
N ASP A 15 -6.70 -2.62 -2.40
CA ASP A 15 -7.53 -2.37 -1.24
C ASP A 15 -6.90 -2.97 0.03
N THR A 16 -7.55 -2.78 1.17
CA THR A 16 -7.06 -3.24 2.48
C THR A 16 -7.40 -4.69 2.81
N GLU A 17 -8.29 -5.34 2.05
CA GLU A 17 -8.84 -6.66 2.39
C GLU A 17 -8.19 -7.78 1.57
N HIS A 18 -7.89 -7.52 0.30
CA HIS A 18 -7.40 -8.52 -0.65
C HIS A 18 -5.88 -8.43 -0.88
N PHE A 19 -5.23 -7.36 -0.42
CA PHE A 19 -3.82 -7.10 -0.68
C PHE A 19 -2.98 -6.94 0.60
N ARG A 20 -1.71 -7.33 0.48
CA ARG A 20 -0.68 -7.16 1.52
C ARG A 20 0.66 -6.82 0.89
N ILE A 21 1.54 -6.18 1.66
CA ILE A 21 2.87 -5.78 1.21
C ILE A 21 3.88 -6.81 1.72
N ILE A 22 4.68 -7.36 0.81
CA ILE A 22 5.83 -8.19 1.16
C ILE A 22 7.09 -7.37 0.89
N PHE A 23 7.87 -7.11 1.93
CA PHE A 23 9.11 -6.34 1.80
C PHE A 23 10.16 -6.89 2.75
N ARG A 24 11.32 -7.28 2.21
CA ARG A 24 12.44 -7.88 2.98
C ARG A 24 11.97 -9.05 3.87
N GLU A 25 11.26 -9.99 3.26
CA GLU A 25 10.73 -11.21 3.89
C GLU A 25 9.71 -10.97 5.02
N GLN A 26 9.29 -9.72 5.23
CA GLN A 26 8.25 -9.35 6.18
C GLN A 26 6.94 -9.07 5.47
N ILE A 27 5.84 -9.45 6.12
CA ILE A 27 4.48 -9.25 5.64
C ILE A 27 3.86 -8.07 6.40
N TYR A 28 3.28 -7.14 5.66
CA TYR A 28 2.57 -6.00 6.21
C TYR A 28 1.14 -5.95 5.68
N ASN A 29 0.17 -5.92 6.59
CA ASN A 29 -1.24 -5.76 6.26
C ASN A 29 -1.56 -4.28 6.04
N ILE A 30 -2.20 -3.97 4.92
CA ILE A 30 -2.54 -2.59 4.54
C ILE A 30 -3.68 -2.13 5.43
N THR A 31 -3.53 -0.97 6.07
CA THR A 31 -4.54 -0.42 6.99
C THR A 31 -5.19 0.85 6.44
N PHE A 32 -4.52 1.54 5.52
CA PHE A 32 -5.06 2.74 4.88
C PHE A 32 -4.35 3.03 3.57
N ILE A 33 -5.09 3.57 2.59
CA ILE A 33 -4.59 3.97 1.28
C ILE A 33 -4.87 5.46 1.09
N ASP A 34 -3.82 6.23 0.86
CA ASP A 34 -3.87 7.66 0.59
C ASP A 34 -3.40 7.91 -0.85
N ASN A 35 -4.32 8.34 -1.70
CA ASN A 35 -4.00 8.73 -3.07
C ASN A 35 -3.57 10.19 -3.09
N VAL A 36 -2.33 10.43 -2.64
CA VAL A 36 -1.78 11.77 -2.38
C VAL A 36 -1.94 12.64 -3.64
N LYS A 37 -2.86 13.61 -3.55
CA LYS A 37 -3.09 14.74 -4.47
C LYS A 37 -3.85 14.48 -5.78
N TYR A 38 -4.51 13.34 -5.99
CA TYR A 38 -5.27 13.07 -7.25
C TYR A 38 -4.46 13.25 -8.56
N GLN A 39 -3.14 13.43 -8.48
CA GLN A 39 -2.28 13.66 -9.63
C GLN A 39 -1.83 12.36 -10.30
N ASN A 40 -2.32 11.19 -9.83
CA ASN A 40 -1.99 9.87 -10.37
C ASN A 40 -0.48 9.65 -10.55
N LYS A 41 0.32 10.14 -9.61
CA LYS A 41 1.79 9.99 -9.61
C LYS A 41 2.26 8.97 -8.58
N THR A 42 1.68 9.01 -7.39
CA THR A 42 2.12 8.20 -6.25
C THR A 42 0.95 7.79 -5.37
N ILE A 43 1.00 6.57 -4.87
CA ILE A 43 0.07 6.05 -3.86
C ILE A 43 0.84 5.88 -2.56
N LYS A 44 0.26 6.35 -1.45
CA LYS A 44 0.83 6.19 -0.11
C LYS A 44 0.01 5.16 0.66
N LEU A 45 0.66 4.05 1.00
CA LEU A 45 0.06 2.94 1.74
C LEU A 45 0.51 3.01 3.19
N ARG A 46 -0.45 3.03 4.12
CA ARG A 46 -0.19 2.76 5.53
C ARG A 46 -0.36 1.26 5.75
N ALA A 47 0.63 0.64 6.38
CA ALA A 47 0.58 -0.78 6.69
C ALA A 47 1.15 -1.07 8.08
N ALA A 48 0.70 -2.16 8.68
CA ALA A 48 1.18 -2.68 9.96
C ALA A 48 1.86 -4.03 9.75
N LEU A 49 2.98 -4.26 10.45
CA LEU A 49 3.65 -5.56 10.41
C LEU A 49 2.68 -6.62 10.92
N GLU A 50 2.52 -7.70 10.16
CA GLU A 50 1.72 -8.83 10.59
C GLU A 50 2.38 -9.47 11.82
N LYS A 51 1.66 -9.45 12.95
CA LYS A 51 2.11 -10.13 14.16
C LYS A 51 1.81 -11.61 14.00
N ARG A 52 2.85 -12.43 14.12
CA ARG A 52 2.78 -13.88 14.07
C ARG A 52 2.13 -14.45 15.33
#